data_AF-A0A2N5A2I8-F1
#
_entry.id   AF-A0A2N5A2I8-F1
#
_cell.length_a   1.000
_cell.length_b   1.000
_cell.length_c   1.000
_cell.angle_alpha   90.00
_cell.angle_beta   90.00
_cell.angle_gamma   90.00
#
_symmetry.space_group_name_H-M   'P 1'
#
loop_
_entity.id
_entity.type
_entity.pdbx_description
1 polymer ?
#
loop_
_entity_poly.entity_id
_entity_poly.type
_entity_poly.pdbx_seq_one_letter_code
_entity_poly.pdbx_strand_id
1 'polypeptide(L)'
;AYRDVFLAIDPAEKILTALPVGQIYRDREYLGDKFIAGGVYYNEFHHPNDLNHLTSVKLCTINGYATYLSLMTANTAAYPQPVQFELFRRLIPALKTACQIHARFEQLRDTIKYQSAVMDNGIYPVWLVDHGGKILYASAHAERYLRANARLSWYSGGDTL
;
A
#
# COMPACT_ATOMS: atom_id res chain seq x y z
N ALA A 1 2.09 20.67 -4.68
CA ALA A 1 1.70 21.24 -5.99
C ALA A 1 0.37 20.66 -6.48
N TYR A 2 0.25 19.36 -6.83
CA TYR A 2 -1.04 18.76 -7.25
C TYR A 2 -2.10 18.72 -6.14
N ARG A 3 -1.73 18.17 -4.96
CA ARG A 3 -2.62 17.97 -3.82
C ARG A 3 -3.20 19.27 -3.22
N ASP A 4 -2.48 20.37 -3.38
CA ASP A 4 -2.80 21.63 -2.69
C ASP A 4 -3.76 22.55 -3.48
N VAL A 5 -3.83 22.38 -4.81
CA VAL A 5 -4.59 23.27 -5.71
C VAL A 5 -5.70 22.54 -6.46
N PHE A 6 -5.43 21.34 -6.96
CA PHE A 6 -6.35 20.65 -7.88
C PHE A 6 -7.25 19.62 -7.19
N LEU A 7 -6.85 19.11 -6.02
CA LEU A 7 -7.66 18.14 -5.27
C LEU A 7 -9.00 18.75 -4.82
N ALA A 8 -8.99 20.02 -4.39
CA ALA A 8 -10.18 20.72 -3.93
C ALA A 8 -11.24 20.96 -5.03
N ILE A 9 -10.80 20.96 -6.30
CA ILE A 9 -11.67 21.17 -7.46
C ILE A 9 -11.89 19.87 -8.27
N ASP A 10 -11.36 18.74 -7.82
CA ASP A 10 -11.57 17.45 -8.46
C ASP A 10 -13.01 16.94 -8.21
N PRO A 11 -13.88 16.91 -9.23
CA PRO A 11 -15.24 16.42 -9.08
C PRO A 11 -15.28 14.90 -8.80
N ALA A 12 -14.25 14.16 -9.21
CA ALA A 12 -14.18 12.72 -9.03
C ALA A 12 -13.94 12.33 -7.56
N GLU A 13 -13.22 13.15 -6.78
CA GLU A 13 -12.91 12.83 -5.37
C GLU A 13 -14.17 12.56 -4.53
N LYS A 14 -15.15 13.47 -4.59
CA LYS A 14 -16.40 13.35 -3.81
C LYS A 14 -17.20 12.12 -4.24
N ILE A 15 -17.27 11.87 -5.54
CA ILE A 15 -18.03 10.75 -6.10
C ILE A 15 -17.35 9.42 -5.75
N LEU A 16 -16.05 9.30 -6.02
CA LEU A 16 -15.25 8.11 -5.72
C LEU A 16 -15.27 7.77 -4.23
N THR A 17 -15.24 8.78 -3.36
CA THR A 17 -15.33 8.58 -1.92
C THR A 17 -16.68 8.01 -1.50
N ALA A 18 -17.78 8.44 -2.13
CA ALA A 18 -19.11 7.89 -1.84
C ALA A 18 -19.36 6.50 -2.45
N LEU A 19 -18.68 6.14 -3.53
CA LEU A 19 -18.94 4.90 -4.25
C LEU A 19 -18.58 3.63 -3.43
N PRO A 20 -19.38 2.56 -3.51
CA PRO A 20 -19.06 1.26 -2.93
C PRO A 20 -17.76 0.64 -3.45
N VAL A 21 -17.13 -0.19 -2.62
CA VAL A 21 -15.92 -0.95 -2.99
C VAL A 21 -16.21 -1.93 -4.12
N GLY A 22 -15.49 -1.79 -5.23
CA GLY A 22 -15.60 -2.61 -6.44
C GLY A 22 -16.54 -2.02 -7.50
N GLN A 23 -17.19 -0.88 -7.24
CA GLN A 23 -17.97 -0.19 -8.25
C GLN A 23 -17.05 0.64 -9.16
N ILE A 24 -17.24 0.50 -10.47
CA ILE A 24 -16.51 1.27 -11.47
C ILE A 24 -17.12 2.66 -11.56
N TYR A 25 -16.25 3.66 -11.52
CA TYR A 25 -16.51 5.05 -11.86
C TYR A 25 -15.95 5.34 -13.25
N ARG A 26 -16.73 6.04 -14.07
CA ARG A 26 -16.32 6.56 -15.37
C ARG A 26 -16.68 8.03 -15.41
N ASP A 27 -15.69 8.91 -15.53
CA ASP A 27 -15.91 10.35 -15.57
C ASP A 27 -17.02 10.77 -16.54
N ARG A 28 -16.97 10.26 -17.77
CA ARG A 28 -17.91 10.55 -18.84
C ARG A 28 -19.34 10.16 -18.52
N GLU A 29 -19.54 9.05 -17.80
CA GLU A 29 -20.87 8.57 -17.41
C GLU A 29 -21.46 9.38 -16.25
N TYR A 30 -20.62 9.75 -15.29
CA TYR A 30 -21.07 10.42 -14.07
C TYR A 30 -21.17 11.94 -14.23
N LEU A 31 -20.28 12.55 -15.01
CA LEU A 31 -20.21 14.01 -15.18
C LEU A 31 -20.79 14.46 -16.52
N GLY A 32 -20.73 13.61 -17.55
CA GLY A 32 -21.18 13.92 -18.90
C GLY A 32 -20.19 14.78 -19.70
N ASP A 33 -20.24 14.64 -21.02
CA ASP A 33 -19.30 15.29 -21.95
C ASP A 33 -19.27 16.81 -21.84
N LYS A 34 -20.44 17.43 -21.61
CA LYS A 34 -20.55 18.89 -21.52
C LYS A 34 -19.84 19.46 -20.30
N PHE A 35 -19.89 18.76 -19.17
CA PHE A 35 -19.23 19.19 -17.94
C PHE A 35 -17.71 19.02 -18.06
N ILE A 36 -17.27 17.89 -18.63
CA ILE A 36 -15.85 17.61 -18.83
C ILE A 36 -15.22 18.65 -19.77
N ALA A 37 -15.85 18.94 -20.91
CA ALA A 37 -15.31 19.90 -21.88
C ALA A 37 -15.22 21.34 -21.33
N GLY A 38 -16.15 21.73 -20.44
CA GLY A 38 -16.20 23.07 -19.85
C GLY A 38 -15.48 23.20 -18.50
N GLY A 39 -15.03 22.09 -17.91
CA GLY A 39 -14.52 22.07 -16.54
C GLY A 39 -13.11 22.66 -16.43
N VAL A 40 -12.91 23.59 -15.49
CA VAL A 40 -11.60 24.19 -15.19
C VAL A 40 -10.57 23.12 -14.83
N TYR A 41 -10.95 22.13 -14.02
CA TYR A 41 -10.10 20.99 -13.68
C TYR A 41 -9.62 20.21 -14.91
N TYR A 42 -10.51 19.98 -15.89
CA TYR A 42 -10.15 19.22 -17.09
C TYR A 42 -9.25 20.00 -18.03
N ASN A 43 -9.54 21.29 -18.20
CA ASN A 43 -8.81 22.17 -19.12
C ASN A 43 -7.45 22.63 -18.58
N GLU A 44 -7.31 22.84 -17.27
CA GLU A 44 -6.06 23.34 -16.68
C GLU A 44 -5.14 22.23 -16.17
N PHE A 45 -5.69 21.04 -15.86
CA PHE A 45 -4.89 19.95 -15.31
C PHE A 45 -4.89 18.70 -16.19
N HIS A 46 -6.05 18.15 -16.56
CA HIS A 46 -6.11 16.86 -17.27
C HIS A 46 -5.51 16.95 -18.67
N HIS A 47 -6.05 17.83 -19.53
CA HIS A 47 -5.60 17.94 -20.92
C HIS A 47 -4.13 18.37 -21.06
N PRO A 48 -3.61 19.35 -20.31
CA PRO A 48 -2.18 19.70 -20.39
C PRO A 48 -1.22 18.59 -19.96
N ASN A 49 -1.66 17.67 -19.10
CA ASN A 49 -0.86 16.52 -18.65
C ASN A 49 -1.08 15.25 -19.47
N ASP A 50 -1.75 15.36 -20.64
CA ASP A 50 -2.09 14.21 -21.49
C ASP A 50 -2.96 13.16 -20.79
N LEU A 51 -3.89 13.63 -19.95
CA LEU A 51 -4.86 12.80 -19.23
C LEU A 51 -6.26 13.14 -19.73
N ASN A 52 -6.95 12.16 -20.31
CA ASN A 52 -8.30 12.34 -20.83
C ASN A 52 -9.31 11.50 -20.04
N HIS A 53 -9.71 10.34 -20.56
CA HIS A 53 -10.78 9.55 -19.99
C HIS A 53 -10.35 8.80 -18.74
N LEU A 54 -10.97 9.12 -17.60
CA LEU A 54 -10.73 8.49 -16.31
C LEU A 54 -11.73 7.36 -16.04
N THR A 55 -11.19 6.16 -15.86
CA THR A 55 -11.90 5.01 -15.27
C THR A 55 -11.25 4.66 -13.95
N SER A 56 -12.03 4.62 -12.87
CA SER A 56 -11.49 4.36 -11.54
C SER A 56 -12.35 3.38 -10.75
N VAL A 57 -11.73 2.61 -9.85
CA VAL A 57 -12.43 1.69 -8.97
C VAL A 57 -11.82 1.76 -7.57
N LYS A 58 -12.70 1.81 -6.55
CA LYS A 58 -12.29 1.63 -5.16
C LYS A 58 -12.05 0.16 -4.88
N LEU A 59 -10.82 -0.23 -4.57
CA LEU A 59 -10.43 -1.63 -4.36
C LEU A 59 -10.63 -2.10 -2.93
N CYS A 60 -10.24 -1.30 -1.94
CA CYS A 60 -10.47 -1.63 -0.55
C CYS A 60 -10.49 -0.36 0.33
N THR A 61 -11.11 -0.47 1.49
CA THR A 61 -11.04 0.54 2.56
C THR A 61 -10.50 -0.16 3.80
N ILE A 62 -9.33 0.26 4.28
CA ILE A 62 -8.61 -0.40 5.39
C ILE A 62 -8.09 0.69 6.32
N ASN A 63 -8.38 0.57 7.61
CA ASN A 63 -7.97 1.55 8.63
C ASN A 63 -8.37 3.00 8.30
N GLY A 64 -9.53 3.19 7.67
CA GLY A 64 -10.02 4.52 7.25
C GLY A 64 -9.42 5.05 5.94
N TYR A 65 -8.43 4.36 5.36
CA TYR A 65 -7.84 4.72 4.07
C TYR A 65 -8.48 3.92 2.94
N ALA A 66 -8.90 4.62 1.89
CA ALA A 66 -9.41 4.00 0.67
C ALA A 66 -8.31 3.89 -0.39
N THR A 67 -8.17 2.71 -0.97
CA THR A 67 -7.24 2.44 -2.08
C THR A 67 -8.01 2.35 -3.38
N TYR A 68 -7.53 3.06 -4.40
CA TYR A 68 -8.15 3.14 -5.71
C TYR A 68 -7.19 2.66 -6.79
N LEU A 69 -7.74 2.09 -7.87
CA LEU A 69 -7.03 1.91 -9.12
C LEU A 69 -7.68 2.80 -10.17
N SER A 70 -6.91 3.73 -10.71
CA SER A 70 -7.34 4.67 -11.74
C SER A 70 -6.57 4.42 -13.03
N LEU A 71 -7.31 4.29 -14.11
CA LEU A 71 -6.80 4.15 -15.47
C LEU A 71 -7.21 5.40 -16.24
N MET A 72 -6.24 6.02 -16.89
CA MET A 72 -6.43 7.22 -17.71
C MET A 72 -5.93 6.95 -19.12
N THR A 73 -6.61 7.50 -20.11
CA THR A 73 -6.14 7.47 -21.49
C THR A 73 -5.37 8.75 -21.83
N ALA A 74 -4.43 8.65 -22.77
CA ALA A 74 -3.87 9.84 -23.42
C ALA A 74 -4.95 10.66 -24.13
N ASN A 75 -4.70 11.93 -24.42
CA ASN A 75 -5.64 12.80 -25.16
C ASN A 75 -5.91 12.27 -26.57
N THR A 76 -4.89 11.67 -27.20
CA THR A 76 -4.96 11.13 -28.57
C THR A 76 -5.54 9.72 -28.63
N ALA A 77 -5.66 9.04 -27.48
CA ALA A 77 -6.15 7.68 -27.42
C ALA A 77 -7.68 7.64 -27.55
N ALA A 78 -8.18 6.64 -28.26
CA ALA A 78 -9.63 6.42 -28.37
C ALA A 78 -10.24 6.05 -27.00
N TYR A 79 -11.50 6.42 -26.82
CA TYR A 79 -12.27 6.01 -25.64
C TYR A 79 -12.30 4.47 -25.54
N PRO A 80 -12.10 3.89 -24.34
CA PRO A 80 -12.08 2.44 -24.19
C PRO A 80 -13.37 1.77 -24.67
N GLN A 81 -13.23 0.62 -25.30
CA GLN A 81 -14.35 -0.15 -25.84
C GLN A 81 -15.06 -0.96 -24.73
N PRO A 82 -16.34 -1.35 -24.92
CA PRO A 82 -17.10 -2.15 -23.95
C PRO A 82 -16.36 -3.42 -23.48
N VAL A 83 -15.66 -4.10 -24.38
CA VAL A 83 -14.89 -5.31 -24.07
C VAL A 83 -13.74 -5.04 -23.09
N GLN A 84 -13.12 -3.86 -23.13
CA GLN A 84 -12.05 -3.48 -22.21
C GLN A 84 -12.62 -3.20 -20.82
N PHE A 85 -13.80 -2.59 -20.73
CA PHE A 85 -14.50 -2.41 -19.45
C PHE A 85 -14.94 -3.75 -18.85
N GLU A 86 -15.42 -4.69 -19.66
CA GLU A 86 -15.78 -6.03 -19.17
C GLU A 86 -14.55 -6.80 -18.67
N LEU A 87 -13.42 -6.72 -19.38
CA LEU A 87 -12.16 -7.27 -18.89
C LEU A 87 -11.77 -6.64 -17.55
N PHE A 88 -11.83 -5.32 -17.44
CA PHE A 88 -11.52 -4.62 -16.20
C PHE A 88 -12.44 -5.07 -15.06
N ARG A 89 -13.75 -5.17 -15.32
CA ARG A 89 -14.76 -5.66 -14.37
C ARG A 89 -14.44 -7.08 -13.86
N ARG A 90 -13.95 -7.96 -14.74
CA ARG A 90 -13.53 -9.32 -14.38
C ARG A 90 -12.27 -9.36 -13.51
N LEU A 91 -11.38 -8.37 -13.63
CA LEU A 91 -10.16 -8.28 -12.83
C LEU A 91 -10.40 -7.71 -11.43
N ILE A 92 -11.45 -6.90 -11.24
CA ILE A 92 -11.75 -6.25 -9.95
C ILE A 92 -11.75 -7.22 -8.77
N PRO A 93 -12.42 -8.39 -8.79
CA PRO A 93 -12.39 -9.32 -7.65
C PRO A 93 -10.97 -9.75 -7.26
N ALA A 94 -10.11 -10.07 -8.23
CA ALA A 94 -8.73 -10.46 -7.97
C ALA A 94 -7.91 -9.29 -7.38
N LEU A 95 -8.11 -8.07 -7.91
CA LEU A 95 -7.45 -6.87 -7.40
C LEU A 95 -7.89 -6.51 -5.97
N LYS A 96 -9.17 -6.71 -5.64
CA LYS A 96 -9.69 -6.56 -4.27
C LYS A 96 -9.00 -7.53 -3.32
N THR A 97 -8.89 -8.80 -3.72
CA THR A 97 -8.18 -9.81 -2.93
C THR A 97 -6.71 -9.45 -2.73
N ALA A 98 -6.02 -9.00 -3.79
CA ALA A 98 -4.64 -8.54 -3.69
C ALA A 98 -4.49 -7.34 -2.73
N CYS A 99 -5.42 -6.37 -2.77
CA CYS A 99 -5.47 -5.23 -1.84
C CYS A 99 -5.55 -5.69 -0.38
N GLN A 100 -6.43 -6.65 -0.09
CA GLN A 100 -6.60 -7.21 1.27
C GLN A 100 -5.37 -7.99 1.74
N ILE A 101 -4.80 -8.81 0.86
CA ILE A 101 -3.59 -9.58 1.17
C ILE A 101 -2.43 -8.63 1.47
N HIS A 102 -2.21 -7.63 0.61
CA HIS A 102 -1.17 -6.64 0.79
C HIS A 102 -1.29 -5.93 2.15
N ALA A 103 -2.49 -5.46 2.49
CA ALA A 103 -2.71 -4.80 3.77
C ALA A 103 -2.48 -5.71 4.98
N ARG A 104 -2.88 -6.99 4.89
CA ARG A 104 -2.59 -7.97 5.94
C ARG A 104 -1.08 -8.19 6.09
N PHE A 105 -0.34 -8.25 4.99
CA PHE A 105 1.12 -8.35 5.04
C PHE A 105 1.76 -7.12 5.69
N GLU A 106 1.32 -5.91 5.35
CA GLU A 106 1.83 -4.69 5.99
C GLU A 106 1.57 -4.70 7.51
N GLN A 107 0.35 -5.07 7.94
CA GLN A 107 0.03 -5.21 9.38
C GLN A 107 0.95 -6.22 10.09
N LEU A 108 1.23 -7.36 9.47
CA LEU A 108 2.14 -8.36 10.03
C LEU A 108 3.57 -7.83 10.10
N ARG A 109 4.04 -7.14 9.05
CA ARG A 109 5.38 -6.51 9.02
C ARG A 109 5.51 -5.47 10.12
N ASP A 110 4.50 -4.64 10.33
CA ASP A 110 4.51 -3.62 11.37
C ASP A 110 4.49 -4.24 12.77
N THR A 111 3.74 -5.33 12.96
CA THR A 111 3.74 -6.09 14.23
C THR A 111 5.13 -6.65 14.53
N ILE A 112 5.79 -7.26 13.56
CA ILE A 112 7.15 -7.80 13.72
C ILE A 112 8.16 -6.69 14.03
N LYS A 113 8.09 -5.57 13.31
CA LYS A 113 8.94 -4.40 13.59
C LYS A 113 8.73 -3.88 15.01
N TYR A 114 7.48 -3.76 15.44
CA TYR A 114 7.15 -3.30 16.79
C TYR A 114 7.69 -4.25 17.86
N GLN A 115 7.46 -5.56 17.70
CA GLN A 115 7.98 -6.57 18.62
C GLN A 115 9.51 -6.55 18.70
N SER A 116 10.18 -6.44 17.56
CA SER A 116 11.64 -6.32 17.50
C SER A 116 12.12 -5.05 18.20
N ALA A 117 11.47 -3.92 17.96
CA ALA A 117 11.81 -2.64 18.59
C ALA A 117 11.61 -2.67 20.12
N VAL A 118 10.58 -3.36 20.62
CA VAL A 118 10.37 -3.53 22.06
C VAL A 118 11.48 -4.39 22.68
N MET A 119 11.87 -5.48 22.02
CA MET A 119 12.94 -6.36 22.50
C MET A 119 14.31 -5.67 22.44
N ASP A 120 14.58 -4.86 21.40
CA ASP A 120 15.85 -4.16 21.24
C ASP A 120 16.03 -2.96 22.18
N ASN A 121 14.93 -2.26 22.49
CA ASN A 121 14.93 -1.12 23.43
C ASN A 121 14.75 -1.53 24.90
N GLY A 122 14.58 -2.82 25.19
CA GLY A 122 14.57 -3.32 26.56
C GLY A 122 15.91 -3.08 27.26
N ILE A 123 15.86 -2.76 28.56
CA ILE A 123 17.06 -2.57 29.40
C ILE A 123 17.80 -3.90 29.61
N TYR A 124 17.07 -5.02 29.55
CA TYR A 124 17.63 -6.36 29.75
C TYR A 124 17.95 -7.05 28.43
N PRO A 125 19.08 -7.77 28.33
CA PRO A 125 19.38 -8.61 27.18
C PRO A 125 18.39 -9.78 27.11
N VAL A 126 17.70 -9.91 25.98
CA VAL A 126 16.78 -11.01 25.69
C VAL A 126 17.39 -11.96 24.66
N TRP A 127 17.40 -13.26 24.98
CA TRP A 127 17.68 -14.36 24.05
C TRP A 127 16.43 -15.23 23.92
N LEU A 128 16.05 -15.55 22.70
CA LEU A 128 15.10 -16.59 22.40
C LEU A 128 15.88 -17.84 21.98
N VAL A 129 15.66 -18.96 22.67
CA VAL A 129 16.32 -20.24 22.38
C VAL A 129 15.28 -21.30 21.99
N ASP A 130 15.68 -22.26 21.17
CA ASP A 130 14.89 -23.48 20.93
C ASP A 130 15.00 -24.48 22.10
N HIS A 131 14.30 -25.60 21.99
CA HIS A 131 14.31 -26.68 22.99
C HIS A 131 15.68 -27.35 23.16
N GLY A 132 16.60 -27.19 22.20
CA GLY A 132 17.99 -27.66 22.28
C GLY A 132 18.96 -26.60 22.80
N GLY A 133 18.46 -25.43 23.22
CA GLY A 133 19.29 -24.32 23.71
C GLY A 133 19.97 -23.50 22.60
N LYS A 134 19.63 -23.71 21.32
CA LYS A 134 20.16 -22.92 20.21
C LYS A 134 19.47 -21.56 20.16
N ILE A 135 20.25 -20.49 20.09
CA ILE A 135 19.72 -19.12 19.99
C ILE A 135 19.04 -18.93 18.63
N LEU A 136 17.74 -18.63 18.65
CA LEU A 136 16.91 -18.30 17.49
C LEU A 136 16.85 -16.78 17.25
N TYR A 137 16.92 -15.99 18.31
CA TYR A 137 16.96 -14.53 18.25
C TYR A 137 17.72 -13.97 19.46
N ALA A 138 18.48 -12.89 19.24
CA ALA A 138 19.12 -12.12 20.29
C ALA A 138 18.81 -10.63 20.05
N SER A 139 18.30 -9.96 21.08
CA SER A 139 18.13 -8.49 21.07
C SER A 139 19.46 -7.77 20.89
N ALA A 140 19.44 -6.52 20.43
CA ALA A 140 20.66 -5.71 20.30
C ALA A 140 21.48 -5.60 21.60
N HIS A 141 20.82 -5.54 22.76
CA HIS A 141 21.49 -5.59 24.06
C HIS A 141 22.14 -6.96 24.34
N ALA A 142 21.45 -8.05 24.02
CA ALA A 142 21.98 -9.41 24.14
C ALA A 142 23.15 -9.67 23.18
N GLU A 143 23.09 -9.17 21.95
CA GLU A 143 24.22 -9.21 21.01
C GLU A 143 25.41 -8.41 21.50
N ARG A 144 25.20 -7.20 22.05
CA ARG A 144 26.27 -6.39 22.65
C ARG A 144 26.89 -7.11 23.85
N TYR A 145 26.07 -7.72 24.71
CA TYR A 145 26.54 -8.50 25.85
C TYR A 145 27.35 -9.72 25.40
N LEU A 146 26.85 -10.47 24.41
CA LEU A 146 27.58 -11.57 23.78
C LEU A 146 28.89 -11.11 23.16
N ARG A 147 28.95 -10.00 22.43
CA ARG A 147 30.19 -9.50 21.82
C ARG A 147 31.19 -8.98 22.86
N ALA A 148 30.71 -8.33 23.92
CA ALA A 148 31.54 -7.88 25.02
C ALA A 148 32.13 -9.07 25.79
N ASN A 149 31.35 -10.13 25.99
CA ASN A 149 31.78 -11.33 26.71
C ASN A 149 32.38 -12.42 25.81
N ALA A 150 32.25 -12.34 24.48
CA ALA A 150 32.93 -13.23 23.52
C ALA A 150 34.45 -13.01 23.53
N ARG A 151 34.90 -11.82 23.97
CA ARG A 151 36.30 -11.56 24.29
C ARG A 151 36.75 -12.22 25.60
N LEU A 152 35.81 -12.69 26.43
CA LEU A 152 36.06 -13.36 27.71
C LEU A 152 35.76 -14.87 27.67
N SER A 153 35.16 -15.40 26.59
CA SER A 153 34.70 -16.80 26.52
C SER A 153 35.54 -17.72 25.62
N TRP A 154 36.83 -17.42 25.40
CA TRP A 154 37.80 -18.41 24.89
C TRP A 154 38.47 -19.22 26.01
N TYR A 155 37.78 -19.42 27.14
CA TYR A 155 38.24 -20.33 28.19
C TYR A 155 37.04 -20.97 28.92
N SER A 156 36.50 -22.03 28.32
CA SER A 156 36.11 -23.25 29.05
C SER A 156 35.71 -24.33 28.04
N GLY A 157 36.53 -25.39 27.98
CA GLY A 157 36.36 -26.73 27.38
C GLY A 157 35.21 -26.95 26.40
N GLY A 158 35.47 -27.38 25.16
CA GLY A 158 36.11 -28.67 24.93
C GLY A 158 35.14 -29.79 25.34
N ASP A 159 34.26 -30.18 24.43
CA ASP A 159 34.22 -31.58 23.97
C ASP A 159 33.34 -31.76 22.73
N THR A 160 33.91 -32.54 21.82
CA THR A 160 33.44 -33.06 20.54
C THR A 160 32.38 -34.13 20.68
N LEU A 161 31.27 -34.01 19.94
CA LEU A 161 30.66 -34.97 18.99
C LEU A 161 29.19 -34.62 18.73
#